data_AF-A0A1V1TT83-F1
#
_entry.id   AF-A0A1V1TT83-F1
#
_cell.length_a   1.000
_cell.length_b   1.000
_cell.length_c   1.000
_cell.angle_alpha   90.00
_cell.angle_beta   90.00
_cell.angle_gamma   90.00
#
_symmetry.space_group_name_H-M   'P 1'
#
loop_
_entity.id
_entity.type
_entity.pdbx_description
1 polymer ?
#
loop_
_entity_poly.entity_id
_entity_poly.type
_entity_poly.pdbx_seq_one_letter_code
_entity_poly.pdbx_strand_id
1 'polypeptide(L)'
;MQFATFLALATPLVAALPQADPTTTSPAAPSQTADLEAICESQASTYKDSCPRCLHNCAASSYPEQCYYSVFFTINGIQADCQAHSGIDCRNKAIDQVCGSQ
;
A
#
# COMPACT_ATOMS: atom_id res chain seq x y z
N MET A 1 -46.28 -61.02 25.59
CA MET A 1 -46.36 -60.86 27.06
C MET A 1 -45.36 -59.79 27.46
N GLN A 2 -45.78 -58.74 28.21
CA GLN A 2 -44.91 -57.75 28.88
C GLN A 2 -44.03 -56.88 27.94
N PHE A 3 -43.55 -55.67 28.24
CA PHE A 3 -43.88 -54.58 29.20
C PHE A 3 -43.24 -53.28 28.62
N ALA A 4 -43.61 -52.04 28.93
CA ALA A 4 -44.66 -51.47 29.80
C ALA A 4 -45.29 -50.21 29.11
N THR A 5 -45.74 -49.20 29.88
CA THR A 5 -46.47 -48.02 29.37
C THR A 5 -46.09 -46.74 30.15
N PHE A 6 -46.32 -45.55 29.55
CA PHE A 6 -46.26 -44.20 30.14
C PHE A 6 -44.83 -43.62 30.36
N LEU A 7 -44.58 -42.30 30.39
CA LEU A 7 -45.47 -41.14 30.56
C LEU A 7 -44.93 -39.90 29.80
N ALA A 8 -45.77 -38.91 29.50
CA ALA A 8 -45.45 -37.70 28.74
C ALA A 8 -44.96 -36.51 29.61
N LEU A 9 -44.32 -35.50 28.98
CA LEU A 9 -44.21 -34.07 29.35
C LEU A 9 -43.22 -33.40 28.35
N ALA A 10 -43.23 -32.13 27.94
CA ALA A 10 -44.24 -31.10 27.65
C ALA A 10 -43.47 -29.78 27.41
N THR A 11 -43.16 -29.44 26.15
CA THR A 11 -42.89 -28.05 25.68
C THR A 11 -41.64 -27.33 26.28
N PRO A 12 -41.35 -26.06 25.95
CA PRO A 12 -40.26 -25.78 25.01
C PRO A 12 -39.12 -24.92 25.59
N LEU A 13 -37.92 -24.98 25.00
CA LEU A 13 -36.87 -24.01 25.27
C LEU A 13 -36.38 -23.36 23.97
N VAL A 14 -37.02 -22.24 23.61
CA VAL A 14 -36.51 -21.34 22.58
C VAL A 14 -35.29 -20.63 23.17
N ALA A 15 -34.10 -21.11 22.84
CA ALA A 15 -32.87 -20.39 23.13
C ALA A 15 -32.82 -19.14 22.24
N ALA A 16 -33.02 -17.97 22.85
CA ALA A 16 -32.77 -16.70 22.20
C ALA A 16 -31.25 -16.56 21.97
N LEU A 17 -30.80 -16.86 20.76
CA LEU A 17 -29.47 -16.48 20.30
C LEU A 17 -29.37 -14.95 20.33
N PRO A 18 -28.34 -14.34 20.96
CA PRO A 18 -28.10 -12.93 20.76
C PRO A 18 -27.85 -12.70 19.28
N GLN A 19 -28.58 -11.76 18.67
CA GLN A 19 -28.26 -11.28 17.35
C GLN A 19 -26.85 -10.69 17.41
N ALA A 20 -25.88 -11.39 16.83
CA ALA A 20 -24.61 -10.77 16.50
C ALA A 20 -24.93 -9.69 15.47
N ASP A 21 -24.84 -8.43 15.89
CA ASP A 21 -24.83 -7.31 14.96
C ASP A 21 -23.78 -7.62 13.87
N PRO A 22 -24.11 -7.46 12.59
CA PRO A 22 -23.09 -7.52 11.56
C PRO A 22 -22.17 -6.32 11.79
N THR A 23 -21.06 -6.56 12.50
CA THR A 23 -19.93 -5.63 12.56
C THR A 23 -19.50 -5.42 11.12
N THR A 24 -20.00 -4.34 10.54
CA THR A 24 -19.64 -3.90 9.21
C THR A 24 -18.21 -3.38 9.32
N THR A 25 -17.26 -4.32 9.26
CA THR A 25 -15.85 -4.03 9.04
C THR A 25 -15.79 -3.43 7.64
N SER A 26 -16.04 -2.12 7.56
CA SER A 26 -15.75 -1.36 6.36
C SER A 26 -14.27 -1.58 6.10
N PRO A 27 -13.87 -2.16 4.96
CA PRO A 27 -12.46 -2.19 4.60
C PRO A 27 -11.99 -0.73 4.62
N ALA A 28 -10.85 -0.48 5.27
CA ALA A 28 -10.24 0.84 5.19
C ALA A 28 -10.05 1.16 3.71
N ALA A 29 -10.52 2.33 3.27
CA ALA A 29 -10.26 2.78 1.91
C ALA A 29 -8.74 2.77 1.70
N PRO A 30 -8.25 2.25 0.55
CA PRO A 30 -6.82 2.25 0.26
C PRO A 30 -6.24 3.64 0.48
N SER A 31 -5.18 3.73 1.28
CA SER A 31 -4.48 4.98 1.46
C SER A 31 -3.74 5.26 0.16
N GLN A 32 -4.24 6.21 -0.64
CA GLN A 32 -3.66 6.59 -1.93
C GLN A 32 -2.14 6.88 -1.80
N THR A 33 -1.69 7.38 -0.65
CA THR A 33 -0.27 7.58 -0.35
C THR A 33 0.50 6.26 -0.24
N ALA A 34 -0.05 5.24 0.45
CA ALA A 34 0.59 3.92 0.56
C ALA A 34 0.63 3.20 -0.80
N ASP A 35 -0.41 3.35 -1.61
CA ASP A 35 -0.45 2.83 -2.97
C ASP A 35 0.62 3.52 -3.85
N LEU A 36 0.71 4.85 -3.80
CA LEU A 36 1.74 5.62 -4.51
C LEU A 36 3.17 5.30 -4.07
N GLU A 37 3.39 4.99 -2.79
CA GLU A 37 4.70 4.62 -2.26
C GLU A 37 5.11 3.21 -2.70
N ALA A 38 4.21 2.23 -2.63
CA ALA A 38 4.46 0.88 -3.18
C ALA A 38 4.72 0.92 -4.69
N ILE A 39 3.98 1.74 -5.45
CA ILE A 39 4.22 1.95 -6.88
C ILE A 39 5.58 2.62 -7.09
N CYS A 40 5.91 3.67 -6.34
CA CYS A 40 7.23 4.32 -6.40
C CYS A 40 8.36 3.30 -6.18
N GLU A 41 8.31 2.52 -5.09
CA GLU A 41 9.33 1.53 -4.77
C GLU A 41 9.47 0.43 -5.84
N SER A 42 8.39 0.10 -6.54
CA SER A 42 8.43 -0.86 -7.65
C SER A 42 9.24 -0.35 -8.84
N GLN A 43 9.19 0.96 -9.11
CA GLN A 43 9.86 1.61 -10.25
C GLN A 43 11.27 2.15 -9.89
N ALA A 44 11.51 2.45 -8.60
CA ALA A 44 12.72 3.14 -8.15
C ALA A 44 14.02 2.33 -8.24
N SER A 45 13.96 1.00 -8.41
CA SER A 45 15.15 0.13 -8.51
C SER A 45 16.13 0.31 -7.33
N THR A 46 17.26 1.01 -7.52
CA THR A 46 18.28 1.32 -6.51
C THR A 46 18.07 2.65 -5.78
N TYR A 47 16.95 3.33 -6.03
CA TYR A 47 16.58 4.64 -5.47
C TYR A 47 15.38 4.57 -4.49
N LYS A 48 14.95 3.38 -4.04
CA LYS A 48 13.73 3.18 -3.22
C LYS A 48 13.68 4.05 -1.95
N ASP A 49 14.82 4.23 -1.28
CA ASP A 49 15.01 5.12 -0.12
C ASP A 49 14.71 6.61 -0.40
N SER A 50 14.66 7.02 -1.67
CA SER A 50 14.25 8.37 -2.07
C SER A 50 12.75 8.51 -2.38
N CYS A 51 11.98 7.41 -2.38
CA CYS A 51 10.53 7.46 -2.64
C CYS A 51 9.77 8.47 -1.77
N PRO A 52 9.97 8.54 -0.44
CA PRO A 52 9.28 9.53 0.42
C PRO A 52 9.47 10.98 -0.04
N ARG A 53 10.60 11.28 -0.69
CA ARG A 53 10.91 12.60 -1.26
C ARG A 53 10.23 12.78 -2.62
N CYS A 54 10.23 11.74 -3.45
CA CYS A 54 9.74 11.76 -4.82
C CYS A 54 8.21 11.60 -4.98
N LEU A 55 7.45 11.20 -3.95
CA LEU A 55 6.00 10.93 -4.05
C LEU A 55 5.19 12.05 -4.72
N HIS A 56 5.54 13.31 -4.41
CA HIS A 56 4.80 14.48 -4.89
C HIS A 56 4.82 14.64 -6.41
N ASN A 57 5.87 14.14 -7.10
CA ASN A 57 6.02 14.26 -8.55
C ASN A 57 4.91 13.54 -9.34
N CYS A 58 4.30 12.50 -8.75
CA CYS A 58 3.30 11.66 -9.42
C CYS A 58 1.94 11.63 -8.72
N ALA A 59 1.75 12.40 -7.65
CA ALA A 59 0.56 12.36 -6.80
C ALA A 59 -0.77 12.71 -7.53
N ALA A 60 -0.70 13.44 -8.64
CA ALA A 60 -1.85 13.77 -9.49
C ALA A 60 -1.88 13.00 -10.83
N SER A 61 -0.99 12.01 -11.03
CA SER A 61 -0.90 11.25 -12.28
C SER A 61 -1.95 10.14 -12.33
N SER A 62 -2.68 10.04 -13.45
CA SER A 62 -3.50 8.85 -13.76
C SER A 62 -2.66 7.61 -14.14
N TYR A 63 -1.35 7.79 -14.34
CA TYR A 63 -0.39 6.77 -14.77
C TYR A 63 0.85 6.81 -13.85
N PRO A 64 0.73 6.43 -12.56
CA PRO A 64 1.78 6.61 -11.58
C PRO A 64 3.02 5.72 -11.85
N GLU A 65 2.85 4.50 -12.36
CA GLU A 65 3.98 3.61 -12.72
C GLU A 65 4.89 4.27 -13.78
N GLN A 66 4.29 4.72 -14.89
CA GLN A 66 5.03 5.37 -15.99
C GLN A 66 5.64 6.71 -15.54
N CYS A 67 4.96 7.43 -14.65
CA CYS A 67 5.46 8.66 -14.04
C CYS A 67 6.71 8.40 -13.18
N TYR A 68 6.65 7.46 -12.22
CA TYR A 68 7.81 7.15 -11.38
C TYR A 68 8.95 6.53 -12.19
N TYR A 69 8.66 5.66 -13.18
CA TYR A 69 9.68 5.18 -14.12
C TYR A 69 10.42 6.34 -14.79
N SER A 70 9.71 7.35 -15.28
CA SER A 70 10.30 8.56 -15.89
C SER A 70 11.14 9.39 -14.89
N VAL A 71 10.65 9.55 -13.66
CA VAL A 71 11.36 10.24 -12.56
C VAL A 71 12.71 9.55 -12.28
N PHE A 72 12.71 8.23 -12.06
CA PHE A 72 13.94 7.49 -11.73
C PHE A 72 14.86 7.30 -12.93
N PHE A 73 14.33 7.24 -14.15
CA PHE A 73 15.13 7.29 -15.38
C PHE A 73 15.87 8.64 -15.49
N THR A 74 15.21 9.75 -15.17
CA THR A 74 15.81 11.09 -15.15
C THR A 74 16.90 11.22 -14.07
N ILE A 75 16.63 10.76 -12.84
CA ILE A 75 17.64 10.71 -11.75
C ILE A 75 18.85 9.89 -12.19
N ASN A 76 18.65 8.73 -12.81
CA ASN A 76 19.74 7.89 -13.27
C ASN A 76 20.57 8.56 -14.38
N GLY A 77 19.94 9.30 -15.29
CA GLY A 77 20.62 10.10 -16.30
C GLY A 77 21.51 11.19 -15.71
N ILE A 78 20.98 11.97 -14.75
CA ILE A 78 21.74 13.04 -14.06
C ILE A 78 22.89 12.44 -13.23
N GLN A 79 22.66 11.32 -12.54
CA GLN A 79 23.71 10.63 -11.79
C GLN A 79 24.84 10.17 -12.72
N ALA A 80 24.50 9.56 -13.86
CA ALA A 80 25.48 9.07 -14.84
C ALA A 80 26.30 10.22 -15.47
N ASP A 81 25.67 11.34 -15.81
CA ASP A 81 26.36 12.53 -16.33
C ASP A 81 27.33 13.13 -15.29
N CYS A 82 26.89 13.27 -14.05
CA CYS A 82 27.75 13.71 -12.95
C CYS A 82 28.95 12.76 -12.74
N GLN A 83 28.73 11.44 -12.81
CA GLN A 83 29.80 10.44 -12.70
C GLN A 83 30.78 10.50 -13.87
N ALA A 84 30.30 10.71 -15.10
CA ALA A 84 31.14 10.89 -16.29
C ALA A 84 32.08 12.10 -16.17
N HIS A 85 31.66 13.16 -15.47
CA HIS A 85 32.44 14.37 -15.21
C HIS A 85 33.25 14.30 -13.89
N SER A 86 33.48 13.12 -13.31
CA SER A 86 34.21 12.92 -12.05
C SER A 86 33.60 13.66 -10.85
N GLY A 87 32.28 13.87 -10.87
CA GLY A 87 31.54 14.52 -9.80
C GLY A 87 31.50 13.71 -8.50
N ILE A 88 31.29 14.42 -7.40
CA ILE A 88 31.15 13.85 -6.05
C ILE A 88 29.68 13.89 -5.65
N ASP A 89 29.23 12.86 -4.94
CA ASP A 89 27.86 12.76 -4.40
C ASP A 89 26.75 12.84 -5.47
N CYS A 90 27.05 12.31 -6.67
CA CYS A 90 26.17 12.38 -7.84
C CYS A 90 24.77 11.80 -7.61
N ARG A 91 24.62 10.81 -6.72
CA ARG A 91 23.34 10.21 -6.37
C ARG A 91 22.42 11.20 -5.70
N ASN A 92 22.88 11.81 -4.59
CA ASN A 92 22.06 12.74 -3.83
C ASN A 92 21.80 14.00 -4.66
N LYS A 93 22.79 14.51 -5.40
CA LYS A 93 22.60 15.63 -6.34
C LYS A 93 21.49 15.37 -7.37
N ALA A 94 21.45 14.18 -7.96
CA ALA A 94 20.41 13.80 -8.91
C ALA A 94 19.03 13.71 -8.26
N ILE A 95 18.94 13.14 -7.05
CA ILE A 95 17.69 13.08 -6.27
C ILE A 95 17.23 14.48 -5.87
N ASP A 96 18.13 15.34 -5.36
CA ASP A 96 17.84 16.73 -4.96
C ASP A 96 17.29 17.54 -6.14
N GLN A 97 17.85 17.34 -7.35
CA GLN A 97 17.45 18.05 -8.56
C GLN A 97 16.06 17.63 -9.08
N VAL A 98 15.62 16.39 -8.84
CA VAL A 98 14.35 15.85 -9.38
C VAL A 98 13.24 15.77 -8.33
N CYS A 99 13.58 15.55 -7.06
CA CYS A 99 12.64 15.36 -5.96
C CYS A 99 12.76 16.42 -4.86
N GLY A 100 13.52 17.49 -5.08
CA GLY A 100 13.79 18.56 -4.11
C GLY A 100 14.75 18.13 -3.00
N SER A 101 15.43 19.08 -2.37
CA SER A 101 16.24 18.85 -1.17
C SER A 101 15.38 18.47 0.05
N GLN A 102 15.95 17.73 1.00
CA GLN A 102 15.40 17.64 2.36
C GLN A 102 15.66 18.94 3.15
#